data_AF-A0A2A2SG84-F1
#
_entry.id   AF-A0A2A2SG84-F1
#
_cell.length_a   1.000
_cell.length_b   1.000
_cell.length_c   1.000
_cell.angle_alpha   90.00
_cell.angle_beta   90.00
_cell.angle_gamma   90.00
#
_symmetry.space_group_name_H-M   'P 1'
#
loop_
_entity.id
_entity.type
_entity.pdbx_description
1 polymer ?
#
loop_
_entity_poly.entity_id
_entity_poly.type
_entity_poly.pdbx_seq_one_letter_code
_entity_poly.pdbx_strand_id
1 'polypeptide(L)'
;MYYSGGYNSSVVTIDLGAGADQLSLSTGYHSASSARVTLGAGRDRITFSSVDDNGMSTGTVFTDFAAGAGGDVLDLNGYLARTLIGWDGSNPFGTGGYLRLTQSGADTLLQVDRNGTAGGANHTTLVTFENTARDTLTAQNLNGFAPTLIKGEEIATAFVTAPASVGEGADASFRLGLTLKNVTSVNTTVSVTFLPAQSTATNGSDVNVGTFSGSFSITQSPAGEYRIDLGSIAVLDDALVEGEETIAVRVTASGQTFETGTDSIVVTVKLRSDDGVGTEGADSLTGTTGRDVLSGLAGADTLSGGAGTDLVEGGAGADMLTGGADGDVFLFDAAGPGTDRITDFAADDLLVTTAAIRDSNGDGVITFGGDRALDLAGGGKVVMTTATGGRVTSLEYDGSFTADGVTYFVYSRIGSAAGVAEADALI
;
A
#
# COMPACT_ATOMS: atom_id res chain seq x y z
N MET A 1 7.73 11.62 -53.39
CA MET A 1 8.15 13.04 -53.15
C MET A 1 9.35 13.04 -52.21
N TYR A 2 10.38 13.87 -52.43
CA TYR A 2 11.49 14.06 -51.48
C TYR A 2 11.28 15.39 -50.73
N TYR A 3 11.20 15.34 -49.39
CA TYR A 3 11.06 16.54 -48.56
C TYR A 3 12.19 16.63 -47.54
N SER A 4 12.84 17.79 -47.44
CA SER A 4 13.82 18.14 -46.41
C SER A 4 13.39 19.44 -45.74
N GLY A 5 13.01 19.39 -44.46
CA GLY A 5 12.60 20.57 -43.68
C GLY A 5 13.80 21.44 -43.30
N GLY A 6 13.64 22.77 -43.42
CA GLY A 6 14.60 23.76 -42.95
C GLY A 6 14.09 24.51 -41.73
N TYR A 7 14.95 24.63 -40.70
CA TYR A 7 15.04 25.58 -39.57
C TYR A 7 13.81 26.21 -38.87
N ASN A 8 12.55 25.89 -39.19
CA ASN A 8 11.39 26.44 -38.48
C ASN A 8 10.39 25.34 -38.07
N SER A 9 9.88 25.45 -36.83
CA SER A 9 8.97 24.53 -36.13
C SER A 9 7.53 24.52 -36.70
N SER A 10 7.37 24.31 -38.01
CA SER A 10 6.07 24.20 -38.67
C SER A 10 5.68 22.74 -38.88
N VAL A 11 4.45 22.39 -38.49
CA VAL A 11 3.83 21.11 -38.90
C VAL A 11 3.66 21.14 -40.42
N VAL A 12 4.28 20.20 -41.12
CA VAL A 12 4.13 20.07 -42.58
C VAL A 12 2.94 19.16 -42.85
N THR A 13 1.97 19.64 -43.64
CA THR A 13 0.87 18.79 -44.11
C THR A 13 1.20 18.23 -45.49
N ILE A 14 1.08 16.92 -45.65
CA ILE A 14 1.35 16.20 -46.90
C ILE A 14 0.10 15.42 -47.26
N ASP A 15 -0.36 15.51 -48.50
CA ASP A 15 -1.45 14.71 -49.06
C ASP A 15 -0.92 14.01 -50.31
N LEU A 16 -0.93 12.68 -50.33
CA LEU A 16 -0.46 11.88 -51.46
C LEU A 16 -1.56 11.66 -52.52
N GLY A 17 -2.83 11.81 -52.15
CA GLY A 17 -3.96 11.65 -53.05
C GLY A 17 -4.33 10.19 -53.31
N ALA A 18 -4.63 9.85 -54.57
CA ALA A 18 -5.01 8.49 -54.94
C ALA A 18 -3.92 7.86 -55.80
N GLY A 19 -3.66 6.58 -55.59
CA GLY A 19 -2.57 5.85 -56.22
C GLY A 19 -1.75 5.08 -55.18
N ALA A 20 -0.84 4.24 -55.64
CA ALA A 20 0.17 3.66 -54.75
C ALA A 20 1.40 4.58 -54.78
N ASP A 21 1.56 5.38 -53.73
CA ASP A 21 2.56 6.42 -53.62
C ASP A 21 3.78 6.00 -52.79
N GLN A 22 4.86 6.75 -52.96
CA GLN A 22 6.07 6.60 -52.16
C GLN A 22 6.46 7.90 -51.49
N LEU A 23 6.48 7.87 -50.17
CA LEU A 23 6.90 8.96 -49.32
C LEU A 23 8.22 8.61 -48.63
N SER A 24 9.21 9.50 -48.77
CA SER A 24 10.46 9.40 -48.02
C SER A 24 10.59 10.60 -47.11
N LEU A 25 10.56 10.34 -45.81
CA LEU A 25 10.71 11.34 -44.76
C LEU A 25 12.17 11.40 -44.32
N SER A 26 12.72 12.61 -44.28
CA SER A 26 14.09 12.88 -43.87
C SER A 26 14.07 13.79 -42.64
N THR A 27 14.63 13.32 -41.53
CA THR A 27 14.85 14.15 -40.33
C THR A 27 16.25 14.75 -40.43
N GLY A 28 16.34 16.04 -40.75
CA GLY A 28 17.62 16.76 -40.82
C GLY A 28 18.14 17.18 -39.43
N TYR A 29 19.42 17.56 -39.37
CA TYR A 29 20.09 18.10 -38.19
C TYR A 29 19.22 19.17 -37.46
N HIS A 30 18.93 18.94 -36.18
CA HIS A 30 18.39 19.93 -35.23
C HIS A 30 16.97 20.47 -35.45
N SER A 31 16.10 19.82 -36.21
CA SER A 31 14.71 20.31 -36.38
C SER A 31 13.67 19.21 -36.15
N ALA A 32 12.96 19.30 -35.02
CA ALA A 32 11.74 18.55 -34.70
C ALA A 32 10.62 18.89 -35.70
N SER A 33 10.74 18.36 -36.90
CA SER A 33 9.80 18.58 -38.00
C SER A 33 8.69 17.55 -37.85
N SER A 34 7.52 17.96 -37.35
CA SER A 34 6.33 17.11 -37.32
C SER A 34 5.65 17.14 -38.69
N ALA A 35 5.29 15.98 -39.21
CA ALA A 35 4.56 15.85 -40.47
C ALA A 35 3.17 15.27 -40.19
N ARG A 36 2.14 15.88 -40.76
CA ARG A 36 0.78 15.33 -40.80
C ARG A 36 0.51 14.86 -42.21
N VAL A 37 0.35 13.57 -42.40
CA VAL A 37 0.36 12.91 -43.70
C VAL A 37 -0.98 12.23 -43.94
N THR A 38 -1.65 12.62 -45.01
CA THR A 38 -2.79 11.93 -45.60
C THR A 38 -2.28 11.09 -46.77
N LEU A 39 -2.45 9.77 -46.66
CA LEU A 39 -1.96 8.80 -47.63
C LEU A 39 -2.97 8.61 -48.76
N GLY A 40 -4.26 8.67 -48.43
CA GLY A 40 -5.34 8.56 -49.39
C GLY A 40 -5.55 7.14 -49.89
N ALA A 41 -5.92 6.99 -51.15
CA ALA A 41 -6.40 5.70 -51.67
C ALA A 41 -5.30 4.95 -52.41
N GLY A 42 -4.86 3.82 -51.88
CA GLY A 42 -3.93 2.93 -52.56
C GLY A 42 -3.15 2.10 -51.55
N ARG A 43 -1.97 1.64 -51.95
CA ARG A 43 -1.04 0.96 -51.04
C ARG A 43 0.25 1.75 -51.02
N ASP A 44 0.35 2.65 -50.07
CA ASP A 44 1.43 3.61 -50.00
C ASP A 44 2.63 3.04 -49.27
N ARG A 45 3.83 3.50 -49.63
CA ARG A 45 5.07 3.10 -48.95
C ARG A 45 5.77 4.31 -48.36
N ILE A 46 5.95 4.28 -47.05
CA ILE A 46 6.61 5.32 -46.28
C ILE A 46 7.97 4.82 -45.80
N THR A 47 9.02 5.59 -46.02
CA THR A 47 10.40 5.29 -45.58
C THR A 47 10.98 6.45 -44.78
N PHE A 48 11.90 6.15 -43.87
CA PHE A 48 12.74 7.15 -43.20
C PHE A 48 14.16 7.08 -43.79
N SER A 49 14.60 8.11 -44.53
CA SER A 49 15.82 8.06 -45.36
C SER A 49 17.05 8.77 -44.77
N SER A 50 16.85 9.76 -43.92
CA SER A 50 17.90 10.41 -43.12
C SER A 50 17.43 10.46 -41.68
N VAL A 51 18.20 9.82 -40.80
CA VAL A 51 18.03 9.88 -39.34
C VAL A 51 19.35 10.42 -38.81
N ASP A 52 19.30 11.45 -37.98
CA ASP A 52 20.49 11.90 -37.26
C ASP A 52 20.92 10.84 -36.24
N ASP A 53 22.17 10.89 -35.77
CA ASP A 53 22.72 9.93 -34.79
C ASP A 53 21.96 9.95 -33.44
N ASN A 54 21.10 10.97 -33.24
CA ASN A 54 20.18 11.07 -32.10
C ASN A 54 18.78 10.48 -32.35
N GLY A 55 18.43 10.13 -33.59
CA GLY A 55 17.44 9.10 -33.93
C GLY A 55 15.95 9.43 -33.70
N MET A 56 15.55 10.70 -33.60
CA MET A 56 14.19 11.06 -33.15
C MET A 56 13.44 11.94 -34.15
N SER A 57 12.68 11.33 -35.08
CA SER A 57 11.49 11.97 -35.66
C SER A 57 10.40 12.01 -34.59
N THR A 58 10.20 13.12 -33.91
CA THR A 58 9.09 13.26 -32.94
C THR A 58 7.92 13.95 -33.62
N GLY A 59 6.82 13.21 -33.82
CA GLY A 59 5.51 13.80 -34.16
C GLY A 59 5.02 13.62 -35.60
N THR A 60 5.46 12.60 -36.34
CA THR A 60 4.78 12.23 -37.60
C THR A 60 3.46 11.54 -37.30
N VAL A 61 2.41 11.99 -37.98
CA VAL A 61 1.05 11.51 -37.84
C VAL A 61 0.52 11.09 -39.21
N PHE A 62 0.07 9.85 -39.34
CA PHE A 62 -0.68 9.38 -40.50
C PHE A 62 -2.17 9.47 -40.20
N THR A 63 -2.90 10.26 -40.99
CA THR A 63 -4.31 10.59 -40.71
C THR A 63 -5.30 9.50 -41.10
N ASP A 64 -4.91 8.62 -42.04
CA ASP A 64 -5.78 7.68 -42.73
C ASP A 64 -5.02 6.40 -43.15
N PHE A 65 -4.03 5.98 -42.35
CA PHE A 65 -3.22 4.80 -42.66
C PHE A 65 -4.09 3.55 -42.83
N ALA A 66 -4.04 2.95 -44.03
CA ALA A 66 -4.75 1.73 -44.32
C ALA A 66 -4.01 0.53 -43.67
N ALA A 67 -4.58 -0.04 -42.62
CA ALA A 67 -4.02 -1.24 -41.97
C ALA A 67 -4.40 -2.55 -42.69
N GLY A 68 -3.72 -3.64 -42.38
CA GLY A 68 -3.97 -4.98 -42.93
C GLY A 68 -3.12 -5.35 -44.15
N ALA A 69 -3.30 -6.58 -44.64
CA ALA A 69 -2.43 -7.21 -45.64
C ALA A 69 -2.34 -6.48 -46.99
N GLY A 70 -3.39 -5.72 -47.36
CA GLY A 70 -3.45 -4.91 -48.59
C GLY A 70 -3.26 -3.41 -48.35
N GLY A 71 -3.05 -3.00 -47.10
CA GLY A 71 -2.91 -1.60 -46.72
C GLY A 71 -1.49 -1.08 -46.83
N ASP A 72 -1.30 0.14 -46.35
CA ASP A 72 -0.07 0.93 -46.44
C ASP A 72 1.10 0.28 -45.71
N VAL A 73 2.31 0.69 -46.08
CA VAL A 73 3.56 0.11 -45.60
C VAL A 73 4.45 1.18 -45.01
N LEU A 74 4.73 1.06 -43.72
CA LEU A 74 5.81 1.75 -43.05
C LEU A 74 7.08 0.90 -43.09
N ASP A 75 8.01 1.26 -43.97
CA ASP A 75 9.30 0.62 -44.13
C ASP A 75 10.33 1.17 -43.13
N LEU A 76 10.57 0.37 -42.09
CA LEU A 76 11.45 0.72 -40.98
C LEU A 76 12.88 0.17 -41.11
N ASN A 77 13.21 -0.63 -42.14
CA ASN A 77 14.50 -1.33 -42.19
C ASN A 77 15.71 -0.38 -42.11
N GLY A 78 15.68 0.69 -42.90
CA GLY A 78 16.75 1.69 -42.91
C GLY A 78 16.84 2.48 -41.60
N TYR A 79 15.70 2.70 -40.94
CA TYR A 79 15.62 3.38 -39.64
C TYR A 79 16.22 2.49 -38.54
N LEU A 80 15.74 1.25 -38.41
CA LEU A 80 16.12 0.35 -37.32
C LEU A 80 17.59 -0.03 -37.36
N ALA A 81 18.12 -0.34 -38.55
CA ALA A 81 19.52 -0.72 -38.72
C ALA A 81 20.51 0.40 -38.39
N ARG A 82 20.06 1.67 -38.41
CA ARG A 82 20.88 2.83 -38.08
C ARG A 82 20.70 3.32 -36.64
N THR A 83 19.51 3.15 -36.07
CA THR A 83 19.14 3.80 -34.80
C THR A 83 19.18 2.88 -33.59
N LEU A 84 18.97 1.57 -33.77
CA LEU A 84 18.97 0.62 -32.67
C LEU A 84 20.41 0.23 -32.29
N ILE A 85 20.67 0.21 -31.00
CA ILE A 85 21.95 -0.11 -30.37
C ILE A 85 21.90 -1.55 -29.90
N GLY A 86 22.79 -2.39 -30.44
CA GLY A 86 22.86 -3.82 -30.07
C GLY A 86 21.78 -4.70 -30.70
N TRP A 87 20.99 -4.17 -31.63
CA TRP A 87 20.01 -4.94 -32.38
C TRP A 87 20.69 -5.86 -33.40
N ASP A 88 20.28 -7.12 -33.41
CA ASP A 88 20.86 -8.20 -34.22
C ASP A 88 20.05 -8.47 -35.51
N GLY A 89 19.04 -7.65 -35.80
CA GLY A 89 18.11 -7.86 -36.92
C GLY A 89 16.93 -8.79 -36.61
N SER A 90 16.80 -9.25 -35.36
CA SER A 90 15.61 -9.98 -34.90
C SER A 90 14.34 -9.13 -34.98
N ASN A 91 13.15 -9.74 -34.82
CA ASN A 91 11.91 -8.98 -34.81
C ASN A 91 11.95 -7.92 -33.68
N PRO A 92 11.93 -6.61 -33.99
CA PRO A 92 12.09 -5.55 -33.00
C PRO A 92 10.89 -5.42 -32.04
N PHE A 93 9.73 -6.00 -32.39
CA PHE A 93 8.58 -6.13 -31.49
C PHE A 93 8.68 -7.34 -30.56
N GLY A 94 9.74 -8.15 -30.68
CA GLY A 94 9.98 -9.33 -29.87
C GLY A 94 10.55 -9.01 -28.49
N THR A 95 11.14 -10.03 -27.85
CA THR A 95 11.64 -9.96 -26.47
C THR A 95 12.77 -8.95 -26.24
N GLY A 96 13.43 -8.48 -27.30
CA GLY A 96 14.43 -7.40 -27.21
C GLY A 96 13.84 -6.04 -26.86
N GLY A 97 12.52 -5.85 -27.02
CA GLY A 97 11.81 -4.66 -26.57
C GLY A 97 12.21 -3.37 -27.28
N TYR A 98 12.56 -3.43 -28.57
CA TYR A 98 13.01 -2.27 -29.34
C TYR A 98 11.85 -1.44 -29.92
N LEU A 99 10.75 -2.10 -30.31
CA LEU A 99 9.53 -1.45 -30.79
C LEU A 99 8.31 -1.97 -30.03
N ARG A 100 7.32 -1.10 -29.83
CA ARG A 100 5.98 -1.50 -29.35
C ARG A 100 4.89 -0.67 -30.00
N LEU A 101 3.69 -1.25 -30.07
CA LEU A 101 2.45 -0.54 -30.41
C LEU A 101 1.65 -0.28 -29.13
N THR A 102 1.26 0.96 -28.89
CA THR A 102 0.40 1.35 -27.75
C THR A 102 -0.88 1.97 -28.27
N GLN A 103 -2.03 1.54 -27.77
CA GLN A 103 -3.31 2.18 -28.07
C GLN A 103 -3.45 3.46 -27.23
N SER A 104 -3.79 4.58 -27.85
CA SER A 104 -4.04 5.86 -27.19
C SER A 104 -5.38 6.41 -27.68
N GLY A 105 -6.46 6.11 -26.98
CA GLY A 105 -7.81 6.39 -27.47
C GLY A 105 -8.08 5.64 -28.78
N ALA A 106 -8.52 6.34 -29.82
CA ALA A 106 -8.74 5.76 -31.15
C ALA A 106 -7.43 5.56 -31.96
N ASP A 107 -6.32 6.14 -31.51
CA ASP A 107 -5.06 6.18 -32.26
C ASP A 107 -4.10 5.07 -31.79
N THR A 108 -3.17 4.69 -32.67
CA THR A 108 -2.07 3.80 -32.31
C THR A 108 -0.73 4.52 -32.37
N LEU A 109 0.08 4.38 -31.32
CA LEU A 109 1.43 4.90 -31.24
C LEU A 109 2.42 3.77 -31.53
N LEU A 110 3.27 3.93 -32.56
CA LEU A 110 4.48 3.12 -32.70
C LEU A 110 5.59 3.81 -31.92
N GLN A 111 6.10 3.11 -30.91
CA GLN A 111 7.15 3.62 -30.05
C GLN A 111 8.43 2.81 -30.21
N VAL A 112 9.57 3.49 -30.04
CA VAL A 112 10.91 2.94 -30.19
C VAL A 112 11.73 3.16 -28.93
N ASP A 113 12.47 2.12 -28.54
CA ASP A 113 13.53 2.15 -27.55
C ASP A 113 14.84 1.73 -28.20
N ARG A 114 15.84 2.60 -28.21
CA ARG A 114 17.07 2.40 -28.99
C ARG A 114 17.95 1.28 -28.44
N ASN A 115 17.98 1.08 -27.13
CA ASN A 115 18.82 0.06 -26.50
C ASN A 115 18.00 -1.14 -25.98
N GLY A 116 16.71 -1.18 -26.32
CA GLY A 116 15.80 -2.24 -25.92
C GLY A 116 15.81 -2.47 -24.41
N THR A 117 15.61 -3.70 -23.99
CA THR A 117 15.56 -4.04 -22.56
C THR A 117 16.87 -3.81 -21.79
N ALA A 118 18.00 -3.60 -22.49
CA ALA A 118 19.31 -3.42 -21.86
C ALA A 118 19.49 -2.03 -21.20
N GLY A 119 18.66 -1.05 -21.53
CA GLY A 119 18.75 0.32 -21.02
C GLY A 119 17.67 0.79 -20.07
N GLY A 120 16.73 -0.09 -19.69
CA GLY A 120 15.47 0.31 -19.06
C GLY A 120 14.45 0.79 -20.10
N ALA A 121 13.15 0.76 -19.76
CA ALA A 121 12.05 0.98 -20.70
C ALA A 121 11.88 2.47 -21.09
N ASN A 122 12.67 2.95 -22.06
CA ASN A 122 12.74 4.35 -22.49
C ASN A 122 12.06 4.59 -23.85
N HIS A 123 10.91 3.95 -24.07
CA HIS A 123 10.20 4.02 -25.33
C HIS A 123 9.69 5.43 -25.63
N THR A 124 9.92 5.91 -26.86
CA THR A 124 9.45 7.21 -27.36
C THR A 124 8.66 7.05 -28.64
N THR A 125 7.65 7.90 -28.87
CA THR A 125 6.77 7.79 -30.05
C THR A 125 7.50 8.19 -31.32
N LEU A 126 7.58 7.24 -32.27
CA LEU A 126 8.14 7.43 -33.61
C LEU A 126 7.07 7.94 -34.58
N VAL A 127 5.91 7.28 -34.62
CA VAL A 127 4.75 7.69 -35.44
C VAL A 127 3.44 7.47 -34.69
N THR A 128 2.43 8.27 -35.05
CA THR A 128 1.04 8.09 -34.66
C THR A 128 0.21 7.70 -35.87
N PHE A 129 -0.58 6.65 -35.75
CA PHE A 129 -1.61 6.25 -36.71
C PHE A 129 -2.96 6.71 -36.16
N GLU A 130 -3.51 7.78 -36.71
CA GLU A 130 -4.81 8.30 -36.25
C GLU A 130 -5.93 7.36 -36.63
N ASN A 131 -6.91 7.22 -35.71
CA ASN A 131 -8.10 6.38 -35.89
C ASN A 131 -7.81 4.95 -36.36
N THR A 132 -6.64 4.44 -36.02
CA THR A 132 -6.17 3.11 -36.42
C THR A 132 -6.06 2.26 -35.17
N ALA A 133 -6.80 1.16 -35.11
CA ALA A 133 -6.75 0.23 -34.00
C ALA A 133 -5.47 -0.63 -34.05
N ARG A 134 -4.76 -0.78 -32.92
CA ARG A 134 -3.43 -1.41 -32.88
C ARG A 134 -3.43 -2.83 -33.44
N ASP A 135 -4.52 -3.55 -33.23
CA ASP A 135 -4.71 -4.95 -33.63
C ASP A 135 -4.97 -5.15 -35.12
N THR A 136 -5.23 -4.06 -35.85
CA THR A 136 -5.35 -4.07 -37.32
C THR A 136 -3.99 -3.94 -38.02
N LEU A 137 -2.95 -3.45 -37.34
CA LEU A 137 -1.59 -3.34 -37.89
C LEU A 137 -0.93 -4.71 -37.96
N THR A 138 -0.49 -5.11 -39.15
CA THR A 138 0.12 -6.41 -39.39
C THR A 138 1.60 -6.30 -39.75
N ALA A 139 2.27 -7.46 -39.82
CA ALA A 139 3.61 -7.55 -40.38
C ALA A 139 3.71 -6.94 -41.79
N GLN A 140 2.66 -7.02 -42.61
CA GLN A 140 2.69 -6.43 -43.96
C GLN A 140 2.72 -4.91 -43.93
N ASN A 141 2.09 -4.28 -42.93
CA ASN A 141 2.18 -2.84 -42.72
C ASN A 141 3.57 -2.42 -42.19
N LEU A 142 4.22 -3.29 -41.43
CA LEU A 142 5.48 -3.01 -40.72
C LEU A 142 6.69 -3.75 -41.34
N ASN A 143 6.68 -3.88 -42.67
CA ASN A 143 7.81 -4.36 -43.47
C ASN A 143 8.34 -5.77 -43.11
N GLY A 144 7.43 -6.66 -42.70
CA GLY A 144 7.71 -8.04 -42.33
C GLY A 144 7.89 -8.27 -40.84
N PHE A 145 8.00 -7.20 -40.03
CA PHE A 145 8.08 -7.33 -38.58
C PHE A 145 6.68 -7.48 -38.00
N ALA A 146 6.33 -8.70 -37.60
CA ALA A 146 5.05 -8.96 -36.95
C ALA A 146 5.01 -8.25 -35.59
N PRO A 147 4.08 -7.30 -35.39
CA PRO A 147 3.91 -6.71 -34.07
C PRO A 147 3.48 -7.80 -33.11
N THR A 148 4.11 -7.84 -31.93
CA THR A 148 3.62 -8.65 -30.81
C THR A 148 2.37 -7.96 -30.28
N LEU A 149 1.23 -8.32 -30.85
CA LEU A 149 -0.07 -7.84 -30.40
C LEU A 149 -0.44 -8.60 -29.12
N ILE A 150 -0.27 -7.96 -27.97
CA ILE A 150 -0.92 -8.46 -26.76
C ILE A 150 -2.40 -8.09 -26.89
N LYS A 151 -3.25 -9.07 -27.22
CA LYS A 151 -4.71 -8.86 -27.23
C LYS A 151 -5.16 -8.55 -25.82
N GLY A 152 -6.20 -7.74 -25.66
CA GLY A 152 -6.71 -7.35 -24.33
C GLY A 152 -7.05 -8.54 -23.41
N GLU A 153 -7.36 -9.71 -23.99
CA GLU A 153 -7.63 -10.96 -23.27
C GLU A 153 -6.37 -11.76 -22.90
N GLU A 154 -5.21 -11.39 -23.46
CA GLU A 154 -3.90 -12.06 -23.29
C GLU A 154 -2.95 -11.25 -22.39
N ILE A 155 -3.43 -10.13 -21.84
CA ILE A 155 -2.71 -9.35 -20.84
C ILE A 155 -2.87 -10.08 -19.51
N ALA A 156 -1.74 -10.53 -18.97
CA ALA A 156 -1.74 -11.01 -17.60
C ALA A 156 -2.12 -9.84 -16.67
N THR A 157 -3.19 -9.97 -15.89
CA THR A 157 -3.61 -8.93 -14.93
C THR A 157 -3.31 -9.39 -13.51
N ALA A 158 -2.65 -8.54 -12.72
CA ALA A 158 -2.43 -8.75 -11.30
C ALA A 158 -3.52 -8.09 -10.44
N PHE A 159 -4.13 -8.87 -9.56
CA PHE A 159 -5.00 -8.36 -8.50
C PHE A 159 -4.39 -8.73 -7.15
N VAL A 160 -3.99 -7.74 -6.38
CA VAL A 160 -3.61 -7.96 -4.98
C VAL A 160 -4.85 -7.91 -4.13
N THR A 161 -5.04 -8.93 -3.31
CA THR A 161 -6.08 -9.01 -2.29
C THR A 161 -5.42 -8.77 -0.94
N ALA A 162 -5.88 -7.74 -0.25
CA ALA A 162 -5.51 -7.45 1.12
C ALA A 162 -6.80 -7.12 1.90
N PRO A 163 -6.82 -7.32 3.22
CA PRO A 163 -7.88 -6.76 4.04
C PRO A 163 -7.91 -5.23 3.90
N ALA A 164 -9.10 -4.64 4.01
CA ALA A 164 -9.27 -3.18 3.95
C ALA A 164 -8.70 -2.49 5.21
N SER A 165 -8.73 -3.17 6.34
CA SER A 165 -8.17 -2.76 7.62
C SER A 165 -7.81 -3.97 8.46
N VAL A 166 -6.82 -3.83 9.35
CA VAL A 166 -6.39 -4.84 10.31
C VAL A 166 -6.28 -4.15 11.67
N GLY A 167 -6.78 -4.76 12.74
CA GLY A 167 -6.56 -4.24 14.10
C GLY A 167 -5.16 -4.58 14.59
N GLU A 168 -4.58 -3.69 15.37
CA GLU A 168 -3.47 -4.00 16.27
C GLU A 168 -3.95 -4.99 17.34
N GLY A 169 -3.00 -5.64 18.02
CA GLY A 169 -3.28 -6.68 19.00
C GLY A 169 -2.41 -7.92 18.84
N ALA A 170 -2.23 -8.64 19.96
CA ALA A 170 -1.30 -9.76 20.10
C ALA A 170 -1.47 -10.81 18.97
N ASP A 171 -0.53 -10.79 18.02
CA ASP A 171 -0.40 -11.68 16.86
C ASP A 171 -1.38 -11.46 15.69
N ALA A 172 -1.87 -10.23 15.46
CA ALA A 172 -2.60 -9.89 14.25
C ALA A 172 -1.66 -9.97 13.02
N SER A 173 -1.67 -11.11 12.33
CA SER A 173 -1.01 -11.24 11.02
C SER A 173 -2.04 -11.17 9.90
N PHE A 174 -1.78 -10.35 8.88
CA PHE A 174 -2.62 -10.32 7.69
C PHE A 174 -1.89 -10.86 6.48
N ARG A 175 -2.63 -11.58 5.63
CA ARG A 175 -2.07 -12.14 4.40
C ARG A 175 -2.28 -11.22 3.22
N LEU A 176 -1.26 -11.14 2.38
CA LEU A 176 -1.35 -10.56 1.05
C LEU A 176 -1.53 -11.69 0.04
N GLY A 177 -2.65 -11.66 -0.68
CA GLY A 177 -2.88 -12.55 -1.81
C GLY A 177 -2.54 -11.85 -3.11
N LEU A 178 -1.96 -12.56 -4.07
CA LEU A 178 -1.86 -12.11 -5.45
C LEU A 178 -2.59 -13.08 -6.36
N THR A 179 -3.54 -12.57 -7.13
CA THR A 179 -4.22 -13.31 -8.19
C THR A 179 -3.73 -12.81 -9.54
N LEU A 180 -3.13 -13.70 -10.32
CA LEU A 180 -2.78 -13.44 -11.72
C LEU A 180 -3.82 -14.12 -12.62
N LYS A 181 -4.36 -13.38 -13.59
CA LYS A 181 -5.21 -13.92 -14.67
C LYS A 181 -4.47 -13.84 -16.00
N ASN A 182 -4.83 -14.68 -16.96
CA ASN A 182 -4.31 -14.68 -18.35
C ASN A 182 -2.77 -14.79 -18.46
N VAL A 183 -2.13 -15.56 -17.58
CA VAL A 183 -0.67 -15.81 -17.63
C VAL A 183 -0.35 -16.84 -18.71
N THR A 184 0.53 -16.50 -19.66
CA THR A 184 0.81 -17.31 -20.87
C THR A 184 2.15 -18.07 -20.83
N SER A 185 3.06 -17.73 -19.91
CA SER A 185 4.31 -18.48 -19.64
C SER A 185 4.41 -18.84 -18.15
N VAL A 186 5.22 -19.82 -17.74
CA VAL A 186 5.24 -20.31 -16.34
C VAL A 186 6.37 -19.72 -15.48
N ASN A 187 7.16 -18.79 -16.03
CA ASN A 187 8.30 -18.18 -15.34
C ASN A 187 7.97 -16.75 -14.87
N THR A 188 7.06 -16.60 -13.91
CA THR A 188 6.83 -15.30 -13.25
C THR A 188 7.63 -15.21 -11.95
N THR A 189 8.40 -14.14 -11.78
CA THR A 189 8.96 -13.76 -10.49
C THR A 189 8.06 -12.70 -9.87
N VAL A 190 7.73 -12.84 -8.59
CA VAL A 190 6.96 -11.83 -7.85
C VAL A 190 7.83 -11.30 -6.73
N SER A 191 7.98 -9.99 -6.65
CA SER A 191 8.62 -9.32 -5.53
C SER A 191 7.61 -8.47 -4.77
N VAL A 192 7.74 -8.47 -3.44
CA VAL A 192 6.98 -7.63 -2.54
C VAL A 192 7.95 -6.68 -1.88
N THR A 193 7.67 -5.38 -1.93
CA THR A 193 8.56 -4.35 -1.40
C THR A 193 7.76 -3.40 -0.53
N PHE A 194 8.10 -3.33 0.76
CA PHE A 194 7.59 -2.31 1.67
C PHE A 194 8.05 -0.92 1.20
N LEU A 195 7.15 0.06 1.25
CA LEU A 195 7.42 1.43 0.84
C LEU A 195 7.35 2.38 2.05
N PRO A 196 8.43 2.52 2.84
CA PRO A 196 8.42 3.35 4.06
C PRO A 196 7.94 4.80 3.80
N ALA A 197 8.33 5.38 2.66
CA ALA A 197 7.95 6.76 2.31
C ALA A 197 6.46 6.93 1.92
N GLN A 198 5.70 5.83 1.84
CA GLN A 198 4.27 5.81 1.55
C GLN A 198 3.45 5.14 2.66
N SER A 199 4.12 4.69 3.73
CA SER A 199 3.51 4.20 4.95
C SER A 199 3.54 5.29 6.00
N THR A 200 2.57 5.30 6.91
CA THR A 200 2.71 6.00 8.20
C THR A 200 3.29 5.05 9.24
N ALA A 201 2.91 3.77 9.15
CA ALA A 201 3.47 2.70 9.96
C ALA A 201 4.98 2.51 9.71
N THR A 202 5.71 2.39 10.80
CA THR A 202 7.14 2.18 10.97
C THR A 202 7.48 0.70 11.12
N ASN A 203 8.35 0.22 10.24
CA ASN A 203 8.82 -1.17 10.31
C ASN A 203 9.69 -1.41 11.56
N GLY A 204 9.28 -2.39 12.37
CA GLY A 204 9.89 -2.77 13.64
C GLY A 204 9.23 -2.13 14.86
N SER A 205 8.36 -1.13 14.68
CA SER A 205 7.50 -0.57 15.74
C SER A 205 6.08 -1.13 15.60
N ASP A 206 5.40 -0.79 14.49
CA ASP A 206 3.96 -1.05 14.31
C ASP A 206 3.70 -2.25 13.41
N VAL A 207 4.70 -2.62 12.60
CA VAL A 207 4.66 -3.80 11.72
C VAL A 207 6.02 -4.46 11.65
N ASN A 208 6.07 -5.78 11.59
CA ASN A 208 7.29 -6.50 11.24
C ASN A 208 7.23 -6.92 9.77
N VAL A 209 7.81 -6.09 8.92
CA VAL A 209 7.88 -6.31 7.48
C VAL A 209 9.30 -6.69 7.11
N GLY A 210 9.55 -7.98 6.93
CA GLY A 210 10.75 -8.44 6.23
C GLY A 210 10.73 -8.06 4.75
N THR A 211 11.89 -7.92 4.10
CA THR A 211 11.97 -7.95 2.63
C THR A 211 11.65 -9.35 2.15
N PHE A 212 10.44 -9.54 1.61
CA PHE A 212 10.03 -10.81 1.01
C PHE A 212 10.22 -10.77 -0.51
N SER A 213 11.37 -11.28 -0.96
CA SER A 213 11.64 -11.50 -2.39
C SER A 213 11.86 -13.00 -2.62
N GLY A 214 11.03 -13.61 -3.46
CA GLY A 214 11.12 -15.03 -3.76
C GLY A 214 10.63 -15.35 -5.16
N SER A 215 11.12 -16.44 -5.74
CA SER A 215 10.52 -17.02 -6.94
C SER A 215 9.34 -17.88 -6.51
N PHE A 216 8.12 -17.42 -6.73
CA PHE A 216 6.92 -18.19 -6.38
C PHE A 216 6.56 -19.14 -7.52
N SER A 217 6.51 -20.44 -7.21
CA SER A 217 5.98 -21.42 -8.15
C SER A 217 4.48 -21.24 -8.25
N ILE A 218 4.04 -20.80 -9.41
CA ILE A 218 2.64 -20.59 -9.73
C ILE A 218 1.88 -21.94 -9.70
N THR A 219 0.87 -22.07 -8.85
CA THR A 219 -0.04 -23.24 -8.87
C THR A 219 -1.33 -22.86 -9.60
N GLN A 220 -1.66 -23.56 -10.68
CA GLN A 220 -2.88 -23.32 -11.45
C GLN A 220 -4.09 -23.82 -10.68
N SER A 221 -5.06 -22.95 -10.42
CA SER A 221 -6.37 -23.38 -9.92
C SER A 221 -7.16 -24.10 -11.03
N PRO A 222 -8.15 -24.93 -10.69
CA PRO A 222 -9.02 -25.58 -11.67
C PRO A 222 -9.78 -24.61 -12.61
N ALA A 223 -9.91 -23.34 -12.21
CA ALA A 223 -10.53 -22.28 -12.99
C ALA A 223 -9.54 -21.52 -13.90
N GLY A 224 -8.26 -21.93 -13.94
CA GLY A 224 -7.22 -21.27 -14.74
C GLY A 224 -6.58 -20.04 -14.10
N GLU A 225 -7.00 -19.65 -12.89
CA GLU A 225 -6.40 -18.54 -12.14
C GLU A 225 -5.17 -19.00 -11.36
N TYR A 226 -4.22 -18.10 -11.17
CA TYR A 226 -3.00 -18.34 -10.44
C TYR A 226 -2.98 -17.52 -9.15
N ARG A 227 -2.98 -18.20 -7.99
CA ARG A 227 -2.96 -17.56 -6.68
C ARG A 227 -1.60 -17.75 -6.03
N ILE A 228 -1.03 -16.67 -5.52
CA ILE A 228 0.21 -16.67 -4.77
C ILE A 228 -0.10 -16.14 -3.37
N ASP A 229 0.22 -16.95 -2.37
CA ASP A 229 0.27 -16.51 -0.98
C ASP A 229 1.60 -15.79 -0.77
N LEU A 230 1.55 -14.48 -0.55
CA LEU A 230 2.73 -13.65 -0.35
C LEU A 230 3.20 -13.67 1.12
N GLY A 231 2.66 -14.58 1.93
CA GLY A 231 2.92 -14.68 3.35
C GLY A 231 2.05 -13.74 4.17
N SER A 232 2.37 -13.67 5.46
CA SER A 232 1.72 -12.80 6.41
C SER A 232 2.65 -11.68 6.86
N ILE A 233 2.11 -10.48 6.98
CA ILE A 233 2.76 -9.36 7.66
C ILE A 233 2.23 -9.36 9.09
N ALA A 234 3.15 -9.39 10.07
CA ALA A 234 2.78 -9.22 11.47
C ALA A 234 2.54 -7.73 11.73
N VAL A 235 1.40 -7.43 12.31
CA VAL A 235 1.13 -6.15 12.97
C VAL A 235 1.65 -6.30 14.39
N LEU A 236 2.44 -5.33 14.81
CA LEU A 236 2.99 -5.26 16.15
C LEU A 236 2.11 -4.30 16.94
N ASP A 237 1.67 -4.75 18.10
CA ASP A 237 1.08 -3.88 19.10
C ASP A 237 2.26 -3.17 19.80
N ASP A 238 2.32 -1.85 19.70
CA ASP A 238 3.36 -1.02 20.31
C ASP A 238 2.87 -0.23 21.53
N ALA A 239 1.63 -0.48 21.98
CA ALA A 239 0.97 0.15 23.14
C ALA A 239 1.03 1.70 23.14
N LEU A 240 1.28 2.29 21.98
CA LEU A 240 1.25 3.73 21.79
C LEU A 240 -0.12 4.08 21.21
N VAL A 241 -0.77 5.07 21.80
CA VAL A 241 -2.00 5.62 21.22
C VAL A 241 -1.66 6.43 19.98
N GLU A 242 -1.50 5.73 18.86
CA GLU A 242 -1.26 6.31 17.55
C GLU A 242 -2.59 6.37 16.76
N GLY A 243 -2.77 7.44 15.99
CA GLY A 243 -3.95 7.53 15.11
C GLY A 243 -3.89 6.47 14.00
N GLU A 244 -5.01 6.22 13.32
CA GLU A 244 -5.08 5.23 12.21
C GLU A 244 -3.88 5.29 11.25
N GLU A 245 -3.14 4.20 11.20
CA GLU A 245 -1.94 4.09 10.40
C GLU A 245 -2.18 3.38 9.06
N THR A 246 -1.19 3.46 8.18
CA THR A 246 -1.21 2.79 6.89
C THR A 246 0.12 2.16 6.55
N ILE A 247 0.05 0.96 5.98
CA ILE A 247 1.17 0.27 5.36
C ILE A 247 1.00 0.25 3.84
N ALA A 248 2.00 0.73 3.11
CA ALA A 248 2.08 0.65 1.66
C ALA A 248 3.06 -0.44 1.21
N VAL A 249 2.57 -1.36 0.37
CA VAL A 249 3.35 -2.45 -0.20
C VAL A 249 3.26 -2.43 -1.71
N ARG A 250 4.41 -2.45 -2.37
CA ARG A 250 4.52 -2.66 -3.81
C ARG A 250 4.62 -4.16 -4.12
N VAL A 251 3.69 -4.67 -4.91
CA VAL A 251 3.79 -6.01 -5.49
C VAL A 251 4.17 -5.85 -6.95
N THR A 252 5.26 -6.47 -7.36
CA THR A 252 5.77 -6.42 -8.74
C THR A 252 5.86 -7.82 -9.31
N ALA A 253 5.18 -8.06 -10.44
CA ALA A 253 5.26 -9.31 -11.18
C ALA A 253 6.10 -9.11 -12.45
N SER A 254 7.13 -9.94 -12.65
CA SER A 254 8.06 -9.89 -13.78
C SER A 254 8.18 -11.26 -14.46
N GLY A 255 8.64 -11.30 -15.71
CA GLY A 255 8.83 -12.57 -16.46
C GLY A 255 7.66 -13.01 -17.36
N GLN A 256 6.64 -12.16 -17.53
CA GLN A 256 5.58 -12.31 -18.55
C GLN A 256 5.51 -11.07 -19.44
N THR A 257 4.85 -11.22 -20.59
CA THR A 257 4.44 -10.09 -21.43
C THR A 257 3.23 -9.40 -20.79
N PHE A 258 3.47 -8.51 -19.82
CA PHE A 258 2.47 -7.58 -19.28
C PHE A 258 2.29 -6.39 -20.25
N GLU A 259 1.11 -5.73 -20.26
CA GLU A 259 0.85 -4.58 -21.16
C GLU A 259 1.83 -3.41 -20.97
N THR A 260 2.62 -3.43 -19.89
CA THR A 260 3.59 -2.39 -19.52
C THR A 260 5.03 -2.89 -19.31
N GLY A 261 5.30 -4.20 -19.29
CA GLY A 261 6.57 -4.73 -18.78
C GLY A 261 6.71 -4.47 -17.26
N THR A 262 6.73 -5.53 -16.46
CA THR A 262 6.61 -5.47 -14.99
C THR A 262 5.33 -4.79 -14.50
N ASP A 263 4.29 -5.58 -14.24
CA ASP A 263 3.09 -5.05 -13.58
C ASP A 263 3.42 -4.76 -12.10
N SER A 264 3.11 -3.55 -11.64
CA SER A 264 3.45 -3.07 -10.30
C SER A 264 2.26 -2.36 -9.68
N ILE A 265 1.73 -2.93 -8.60
CA ILE A 265 0.60 -2.37 -7.85
C ILE A 265 1.06 -2.02 -6.44
N VAL A 266 0.66 -0.84 -5.99
CA VAL A 266 0.80 -0.44 -4.57
C VAL A 266 -0.53 -0.73 -3.89
N VAL A 267 -0.47 -1.49 -2.80
CA VAL A 267 -1.62 -1.71 -1.91
C VAL A 267 -1.36 -1.01 -0.61
N THR A 268 -2.34 -0.23 -0.18
CA THR A 268 -2.37 0.41 1.13
C THR A 268 -3.35 -0.35 2.01
N VAL A 269 -2.90 -0.83 3.16
CA VAL A 269 -3.74 -1.43 4.19
C VAL A 269 -3.77 -0.48 5.38
N LYS A 270 -4.96 -0.25 5.95
CA LYS A 270 -5.10 0.51 7.18
C LYS A 270 -4.81 -0.37 8.39
N LEU A 271 -4.04 0.14 9.33
CA LEU A 271 -3.93 -0.42 10.66
C LEU A 271 -4.84 0.40 11.58
N ARG A 272 -5.64 -0.30 12.37
CA ARG A 272 -6.46 0.31 13.38
C ARG A 272 -5.78 0.06 14.70
N SER A 273 -5.32 1.13 15.32
CA SER A 273 -4.96 1.10 16.72
C SER A 273 -6.16 0.59 17.51
N ASP A 274 -5.88 -0.40 18.34
CA ASP A 274 -6.78 -0.95 19.35
C ASP A 274 -6.80 -0.06 20.62
N ASP A 275 -5.82 0.85 20.73
CA ASP A 275 -5.80 1.92 21.71
C ASP A 275 -6.81 3.06 21.41
N GLY A 276 -7.27 3.73 22.47
CA GLY A 276 -8.30 4.76 22.39
C GLY A 276 -8.04 5.96 23.29
N VAL A 277 -7.99 7.16 22.70
CA VAL A 277 -7.96 8.42 23.44
C VAL A 277 -9.24 9.22 23.22
N GLY A 278 -9.88 9.61 24.31
CA GLY A 278 -11.06 10.47 24.35
C GLY A 278 -10.75 11.93 24.04
N THR A 279 -11.63 12.80 24.48
CA THR A 279 -11.56 14.25 24.31
C THR A 279 -11.65 14.94 25.68
N GLU A 280 -11.75 16.26 25.73
CA GLU A 280 -12.06 16.97 26.98
C GLU A 280 -13.57 16.92 27.33
N GLY A 281 -14.36 16.11 26.64
CA GLY A 281 -15.80 15.93 26.80
C GLY A 281 -16.16 14.55 27.34
N ALA A 282 -17.46 14.26 27.45
CA ALA A 282 -17.92 12.93 27.83
C ALA A 282 -17.83 11.95 26.64
N ASP A 283 -17.01 10.92 26.77
CA ASP A 283 -16.70 9.97 25.73
C ASP A 283 -17.12 8.53 26.08
N SER A 284 -17.26 7.71 25.04
CA SER A 284 -17.54 6.28 25.16
C SER A 284 -16.50 5.54 24.33
N LEU A 285 -15.56 4.89 25.01
CA LEU A 285 -14.48 4.12 24.40
C LEU A 285 -14.72 2.63 24.69
N THR A 286 -14.46 1.79 23.69
CA THR A 286 -14.55 0.34 23.82
C THR A 286 -13.38 -0.24 23.05
N GLY A 287 -12.50 -0.94 23.77
CA GLY A 287 -11.40 -1.69 23.20
C GLY A 287 -11.88 -2.97 22.51
N THR A 288 -10.97 -3.90 22.32
CA THR A 288 -11.11 -5.01 21.40
C THR A 288 -11.08 -6.35 22.14
N THR A 289 -10.46 -7.35 21.53
CA THR A 289 -10.16 -8.64 22.18
C THR A 289 -8.64 -8.82 22.35
N GLY A 290 -7.87 -7.77 22.07
CA GLY A 290 -6.43 -7.67 22.26
C GLY A 290 -6.13 -6.95 23.58
N ARG A 291 -4.88 -6.55 23.78
CA ARG A 291 -4.51 -5.65 24.87
C ARG A 291 -4.81 -4.24 24.37
N ASP A 292 -5.61 -3.47 25.10
CA ASP A 292 -5.97 -2.11 24.70
C ASP A 292 -5.48 -1.08 25.75
N VAL A 293 -4.99 0.09 25.30
CA VAL A 293 -4.72 1.27 26.15
C VAL A 293 -5.80 2.32 25.92
N LEU A 294 -6.64 2.54 26.93
CA LEU A 294 -7.77 3.47 26.87
C LEU A 294 -7.55 4.65 27.82
N SER A 295 -7.56 5.88 27.30
CA SER A 295 -7.49 7.11 28.09
C SER A 295 -8.67 8.04 27.80
N GLY A 296 -9.52 8.30 28.81
CA GLY A 296 -10.71 9.14 28.69
C GLY A 296 -10.40 10.65 28.61
N LEU A 297 -9.25 11.05 29.16
CA LEU A 297 -8.83 12.44 29.36
C LEU A 297 -9.69 13.21 30.38
N ALA A 298 -10.55 14.13 29.96
CA ALA A 298 -11.37 14.89 30.89
C ALA A 298 -12.82 14.77 30.46
N GLY A 299 -13.75 14.56 31.39
CA GLY A 299 -15.08 14.20 30.95
C GLY A 299 -15.88 13.49 32.01
N ALA A 300 -16.84 12.70 31.56
CA ALA A 300 -17.55 11.75 32.39
C ALA A 300 -17.72 10.52 31.51
N ASP A 301 -16.67 9.71 31.50
CA ASP A 301 -16.38 8.82 30.40
C ASP A 301 -16.85 7.40 30.70
N THR A 302 -17.13 6.64 29.65
CA THR A 302 -17.43 5.21 29.77
C THR A 302 -16.41 4.44 28.96
N LEU A 303 -15.49 3.76 29.65
CA LEU A 303 -14.40 2.99 29.05
C LEU A 303 -14.62 1.50 29.34
N SER A 304 -14.45 0.67 28.31
CA SER A 304 -14.50 -0.79 28.40
C SER A 304 -13.33 -1.37 27.64
N GLY A 305 -12.39 -2.04 28.31
CA GLY A 305 -11.22 -2.69 27.69
C GLY A 305 -11.66 -3.80 26.74
N GLY A 306 -12.26 -4.86 27.26
CA GLY A 306 -12.85 -5.92 26.45
C GLY A 306 -12.38 -7.29 26.89
N ALA A 307 -11.58 -7.95 26.08
CA ALA A 307 -10.90 -9.18 26.49
C ALA A 307 -9.43 -9.01 26.17
N GLY A 308 -8.53 -9.49 27.03
CA GLY A 308 -7.11 -9.17 26.93
C GLY A 308 -6.68 -8.40 28.17
N THR A 309 -5.39 -8.11 28.30
CA THR A 309 -4.87 -7.38 29.47
C THR A 309 -4.83 -5.89 29.16
N ASP A 310 -5.79 -5.13 29.67
CA ASP A 310 -6.04 -3.75 29.24
C ASP A 310 -5.52 -2.72 30.24
N LEU A 311 -5.08 -1.55 29.74
CA LEU A 311 -4.74 -0.37 30.53
C LEU A 311 -5.86 0.66 30.41
N VAL A 312 -6.60 0.90 31.48
CA VAL A 312 -7.76 1.79 31.47
C VAL A 312 -7.55 2.99 32.39
N GLU A 313 -7.48 4.18 31.82
CA GLU A 313 -7.36 5.47 32.51
C GLU A 313 -8.59 6.33 32.22
N GLY A 314 -9.43 6.58 33.23
CA GLY A 314 -10.59 7.48 33.09
C GLY A 314 -10.17 8.94 32.90
N GLY A 315 -9.14 9.36 33.64
CA GLY A 315 -8.68 10.73 33.71
C GLY A 315 -9.52 11.61 34.64
N ALA A 316 -9.70 12.88 34.29
CA ALA A 316 -10.41 13.86 35.09
C ALA A 316 -11.92 13.78 34.85
N GLY A 317 -12.66 13.12 35.73
CA GLY A 317 -14.08 12.93 35.47
C GLY A 317 -14.78 12.17 36.56
N ALA A 318 -16.05 11.85 36.31
CA ALA A 318 -16.72 10.81 37.08
C ALA A 318 -17.00 9.67 36.10
N ASP A 319 -16.06 8.74 36.06
CA ASP A 319 -15.93 7.80 34.96
C ASP A 319 -16.45 6.41 35.33
N MET A 320 -16.88 5.66 34.31
CA MET A 320 -17.29 4.28 34.44
C MET A 320 -16.32 3.41 33.65
N LEU A 321 -15.50 2.65 34.37
CA LEU A 321 -14.40 1.87 33.84
C LEU A 321 -14.73 0.38 33.97
N THR A 322 -14.46 -0.37 32.91
CA THR A 322 -14.65 -1.82 32.85
C THR A 322 -13.41 -2.37 32.18
N GLY A 323 -12.72 -3.30 32.84
CA GLY A 323 -11.50 -3.91 32.30
C GLY A 323 -11.92 -4.95 31.28
N GLY A 324 -12.53 -6.02 31.79
CA GLY A 324 -13.24 -7.00 31.00
C GLY A 324 -12.84 -8.42 31.41
N ALA A 325 -12.27 -9.16 30.47
CA ALA A 325 -11.74 -10.50 30.71
C ALA A 325 -10.22 -10.47 30.71
N ASP A 326 -9.61 -11.35 31.53
CA ASP A 326 -8.18 -11.37 31.84
C ASP A 326 -7.78 -10.25 32.82
N GLY A 327 -6.49 -10.07 33.09
CA GLY A 327 -6.02 -9.20 34.18
C GLY A 327 -5.71 -7.78 33.70
N ASP A 328 -6.47 -6.81 34.19
CA ASP A 328 -6.43 -5.43 33.73
C ASP A 328 -5.76 -4.46 34.71
N VAL A 329 -5.24 -3.34 34.21
CA VAL A 329 -4.69 -2.24 35.01
C VAL A 329 -5.60 -1.02 34.90
N PHE A 330 -6.12 -0.57 36.04
CA PHE A 330 -6.82 0.71 36.15
C PHE A 330 -5.86 1.77 36.69
N LEU A 331 -5.48 2.71 35.85
CA LEU A 331 -4.52 3.77 36.18
C LEU A 331 -5.25 5.03 36.65
N PHE A 332 -4.83 5.55 37.81
CA PHE A 332 -5.27 6.85 38.33
C PHE A 332 -4.06 7.73 38.61
N ASP A 333 -3.92 8.79 37.82
CA ASP A 333 -2.91 9.80 38.09
C ASP A 333 -3.37 10.77 39.21
N ALA A 334 -2.54 11.76 39.52
CA ALA A 334 -2.85 12.74 40.57
C ALA A 334 -3.73 13.90 40.06
N ALA A 335 -4.10 13.91 38.77
CA ALA A 335 -4.84 14.98 38.13
C ALA A 335 -6.32 14.59 37.96
N GLY A 336 -7.23 15.46 38.41
CA GLY A 336 -8.65 15.32 38.10
C GLY A 336 -9.47 14.57 39.16
N PRO A 337 -9.86 15.23 40.26
CA PRO A 337 -10.69 14.60 41.28
C PRO A 337 -12.14 14.45 40.80
N GLY A 338 -12.60 13.20 40.65
CA GLY A 338 -14.02 12.87 40.65
C GLY A 338 -14.31 11.56 41.37
N THR A 339 -15.41 10.89 40.99
CA THR A 339 -15.86 9.65 41.65
C THR A 339 -16.10 8.58 40.61
N ASP A 340 -15.09 7.74 40.44
CA ASP A 340 -15.04 6.76 39.38
C ASP A 340 -15.58 5.42 39.85
N ARG A 341 -16.02 4.63 38.88
CA ARG A 341 -16.64 3.34 39.11
C ARG A 341 -15.96 2.29 38.25
N ILE A 342 -15.16 1.44 38.89
CA ILE A 342 -14.70 0.21 38.25
C ILE A 342 -15.79 -0.84 38.44
N THR A 343 -16.30 -1.37 37.33
CA THR A 343 -17.52 -2.18 37.36
C THR A 343 -17.27 -3.68 37.58
N ASP A 344 -16.06 -4.17 37.30
CA ASP A 344 -15.76 -5.60 37.25
C ASP A 344 -14.53 -6.11 38.04
N PHE A 345 -13.68 -5.24 38.60
CA PHE A 345 -12.47 -5.52 39.40
C PHE A 345 -12.35 -6.96 39.96
N ALA A 346 -11.67 -7.81 39.19
CA ALA A 346 -11.39 -9.21 39.41
C ALA A 346 -10.15 -9.43 40.30
N ALA A 347 -9.72 -10.68 40.46
CA ALA A 347 -8.62 -11.02 41.37
C ALA A 347 -7.24 -10.74 40.76
N ASP A 348 -7.17 -10.85 39.45
CA ASP A 348 -6.07 -10.61 38.53
C ASP A 348 -5.92 -9.13 38.14
N ASP A 349 -6.93 -8.31 38.42
CA ASP A 349 -6.87 -6.86 38.16
C ASP A 349 -6.03 -6.10 39.18
N LEU A 350 -5.45 -5.01 38.70
CA LEU A 350 -4.60 -4.10 39.44
C LEU A 350 -5.17 -2.68 39.40
N LEU A 351 -5.08 -2.01 40.54
CA LEU A 351 -5.20 -0.57 40.62
C LEU A 351 -3.80 0.02 40.70
N VAL A 352 -3.47 0.95 39.81
CA VAL A 352 -2.19 1.65 39.82
C VAL A 352 -2.43 3.14 40.04
N THR A 353 -1.60 3.76 40.88
CA THR A 353 -1.68 5.20 41.15
C THR A 353 -0.31 5.86 41.06
N THR A 354 -0.26 7.15 40.71
CA THR A 354 1.00 7.92 40.73
C THR A 354 1.30 8.58 42.08
N ALA A 355 0.41 8.41 43.07
CA ALA A 355 0.60 8.87 44.44
C ALA A 355 0.08 7.82 45.42
N ALA A 356 0.94 7.40 46.36
CA ALA A 356 0.62 6.35 47.32
C ALA A 356 -0.69 6.63 48.09
N ILE A 357 -1.58 5.64 48.09
CA ILE A 357 -2.77 5.64 48.91
C ILE A 357 -2.39 5.45 50.38
N ARG A 358 -3.06 6.20 51.26
CA ARG A 358 -2.75 6.22 52.68
C ARG A 358 -3.18 4.93 53.38
N ASP A 359 -2.20 4.12 53.77
CA ASP A 359 -2.35 3.06 54.76
C ASP A 359 -2.28 3.68 56.18
N SER A 360 -3.39 3.67 56.93
CA SER A 360 -3.45 4.32 58.25
C SER A 360 -2.94 3.45 59.39
N ASN A 361 -2.94 2.14 59.22
CA ASN A 361 -2.54 1.12 60.20
C ASN A 361 -1.17 0.51 59.87
N GLY A 362 -0.67 0.69 58.64
CA GLY A 362 0.66 0.27 58.22
C GLY A 362 0.79 -1.24 58.08
N ASP A 363 -0.31 -1.95 57.81
CA ASP A 363 -0.32 -3.41 57.67
C ASP A 363 -0.27 -3.88 56.20
N GLY A 364 -0.18 -2.94 55.26
CA GLY A 364 -0.13 -3.23 53.83
C GLY A 364 -1.52 -3.47 53.21
N VAL A 365 -2.60 -3.34 53.99
CA VAL A 365 -3.98 -3.51 53.51
C VAL A 365 -4.73 -2.17 53.55
N ILE A 366 -5.05 -1.66 52.37
CA ILE A 366 -5.82 -0.43 52.23
C ILE A 366 -7.30 -0.74 52.40
N THR A 367 -7.86 -0.42 53.57
CA THR A 367 -9.29 -0.60 53.84
C THR A 367 -10.10 0.60 53.38
N PHE A 368 -11.22 0.37 52.71
CA PHE A 368 -12.07 1.43 52.16
C PHE A 368 -12.89 2.11 53.27
N GLY A 369 -13.33 3.34 53.00
CA GLY A 369 -14.15 4.11 53.94
C GLY A 369 -15.51 3.47 54.24
N GLY A 370 -16.25 4.05 55.19
CA GLY A 370 -17.62 3.60 55.52
C GLY A 370 -18.63 3.77 54.38
N ASP A 371 -18.32 4.63 53.41
CA ASP A 371 -19.03 4.80 52.14
C ASP A 371 -18.65 3.74 51.08
N ARG A 372 -17.72 2.85 51.40
CA ARG A 372 -17.18 1.78 50.54
C ARG A 372 -16.54 2.32 49.26
N ALA A 373 -15.96 3.51 49.35
CA ALA A 373 -15.11 4.07 48.31
C ALA A 373 -13.65 4.09 48.80
N LEU A 374 -12.74 3.94 47.85
CA LEU A 374 -11.32 4.14 48.04
C LEU A 374 -11.01 5.63 47.86
N ASP A 375 -10.48 6.28 48.90
CA ASP A 375 -10.05 7.67 48.81
C ASP A 375 -8.65 7.75 48.18
N LEU A 376 -8.51 8.49 47.08
CA LEU A 376 -7.24 8.70 46.40
C LEU A 376 -6.50 9.92 46.98
N ALA A 377 -5.17 9.91 46.94
CA ALA A 377 -4.33 10.96 47.53
C ALA A 377 -4.55 12.37 46.93
N GLY A 378 -5.04 12.46 45.69
CA GLY A 378 -5.35 13.70 44.96
C GLY A 378 -6.74 14.30 45.21
N GLY A 379 -7.62 13.65 45.99
CA GLY A 379 -8.95 14.17 46.32
C GLY A 379 -10.12 13.58 45.52
N GLY A 380 -9.91 12.49 44.78
CA GLY A 380 -10.95 11.67 44.14
C GLY A 380 -11.33 10.42 44.94
N LYS A 381 -12.32 9.68 44.44
CA LYS A 381 -12.79 8.41 45.02
C LYS A 381 -12.99 7.36 43.95
N VAL A 382 -12.64 6.11 44.24
CA VAL A 382 -12.96 4.98 43.36
C VAL A 382 -13.91 4.02 44.06
N VAL A 383 -14.98 3.66 43.36
CA VAL A 383 -15.96 2.67 43.81
C VAL A 383 -15.81 1.42 42.94
N MET A 384 -15.39 0.31 43.54
CA MET A 384 -15.12 -0.93 42.82
C MET A 384 -16.21 -1.98 43.05
N THR A 385 -16.63 -2.64 41.98
CA THR A 385 -17.42 -3.88 42.04
C THR A 385 -16.74 -5.01 41.30
N THR A 386 -17.03 -6.24 41.69
CA THR A 386 -16.74 -7.42 40.88
C THR A 386 -17.77 -7.53 39.75
N ALA A 387 -17.47 -8.29 38.68
CA ALA A 387 -18.42 -8.55 37.59
C ALA A 387 -19.79 -9.10 38.04
N THR A 388 -19.84 -9.75 39.22
CA THR A 388 -21.07 -10.26 39.84
C THR A 388 -21.81 -9.25 40.73
N GLY A 389 -21.33 -8.01 40.80
CA GLY A 389 -21.90 -6.90 41.59
C GLY A 389 -21.48 -6.87 43.07
N GLY A 390 -20.51 -7.71 43.48
CA GLY A 390 -19.95 -7.68 44.83
C GLY A 390 -19.11 -6.42 45.03
N ARG A 391 -19.12 -5.82 46.23
CA ARG A 391 -18.28 -4.65 46.53
C ARG A 391 -16.87 -5.10 46.94
N VAL A 392 -15.86 -4.50 46.34
CA VAL A 392 -14.50 -4.54 46.89
C VAL A 392 -14.42 -3.52 48.03
N THR A 393 -13.81 -3.90 49.15
CA THR A 393 -13.74 -3.08 50.36
C THR A 393 -12.33 -2.92 50.91
N SER A 394 -11.36 -3.57 50.28
CA SER A 394 -9.96 -3.50 50.65
C SER A 394 -9.08 -3.95 49.51
N LEU A 395 -7.88 -3.40 49.44
CA LEU A 395 -6.80 -3.81 48.54
C LEU A 395 -5.53 -4.10 49.34
N GLU A 396 -4.63 -4.89 48.76
CA GLU A 396 -3.27 -5.13 49.25
C GLU A 396 -2.31 -4.22 48.48
N TYR A 397 -1.29 -3.69 49.15
CA TYR A 397 -0.21 -2.92 48.50
C TYR A 397 0.92 -3.85 48.08
N ASP A 398 1.14 -3.96 46.77
CA ASP A 398 2.08 -4.94 46.20
C ASP A 398 3.49 -4.37 46.00
N GLY A 399 3.60 -3.03 46.01
CA GLY A 399 4.86 -2.33 45.85
C GLY A 399 4.77 -1.16 44.88
N SER A 400 5.93 -0.69 44.44
CA SER A 400 6.03 0.43 43.51
C SER A 400 7.19 0.24 42.54
N PHE A 401 7.05 0.79 41.34
CA PHE A 401 8.11 0.88 40.34
C PHE A 401 8.21 2.32 39.82
N THR A 402 9.21 2.58 38.98
CA THR A 402 9.40 3.92 38.39
C THR A 402 9.73 3.78 36.92
N ALA A 403 8.87 4.34 36.08
CA ALA A 403 9.02 4.43 34.63
C ALA A 403 8.96 5.90 34.24
N ASP A 404 9.84 6.33 33.33
CA ASP A 404 9.92 7.70 32.82
C ASP A 404 9.92 8.84 33.86
N GLY A 405 10.46 8.56 35.05
CA GLY A 405 10.56 9.52 36.15
C GLY A 405 9.27 9.68 36.97
N VAL A 406 8.24 8.89 36.70
CA VAL A 406 7.01 8.79 37.49
C VAL A 406 7.06 7.53 38.34
N THR A 407 6.71 7.65 39.63
CA THR A 407 6.61 6.48 40.52
C THR A 407 5.16 5.98 40.54
N TYR A 408 4.98 4.71 40.22
CA TYR A 408 3.69 4.03 40.21
C TYR A 408 3.57 3.11 41.43
N PHE A 409 2.45 3.21 42.15
CA PHE A 409 2.11 2.40 43.32
C PHE A 409 1.02 1.42 42.93
N VAL A 410 1.27 0.12 43.15
CA VAL A 410 0.45 -0.99 42.66
C VAL A 410 -0.33 -1.61 43.80
N TYR A 411 -1.62 -1.85 43.55
CA TYR A 411 -2.53 -2.46 44.50
C TYR A 411 -3.36 -3.54 43.82
N SER A 412 -3.60 -4.64 44.52
CA SER A 412 -4.40 -5.76 44.03
C SER A 412 -5.45 -6.19 45.05
N ARG A 413 -6.30 -7.15 44.68
CA ARG A 413 -7.13 -7.83 45.67
C ARG A 413 -6.26 -8.68 46.58
N ILE A 414 -6.60 -8.71 47.88
CA ILE A 414 -5.88 -9.49 48.89
C ILE A 414 -5.64 -10.93 48.41
N GLY A 415 -4.37 -11.35 48.38
CA GLY A 415 -3.95 -12.67 47.95
C GLY A 415 -3.95 -12.88 46.44
N SER A 416 -3.95 -11.82 45.64
CA SER A 416 -3.69 -11.90 44.20
C SER A 416 -2.31 -12.46 43.91
N ALA A 417 -2.16 -13.07 42.74
CA ALA A 417 -0.86 -13.44 42.18
C ALA A 417 -0.28 -12.36 41.25
N ALA A 418 -1.11 -11.41 40.80
CA ALA A 418 -0.69 -10.25 40.01
C ALA A 418 -0.15 -9.15 40.92
N GLY A 419 0.77 -8.33 40.42
CA GLY A 419 1.32 -7.20 41.17
C GLY A 419 2.24 -6.34 40.31
N VAL A 420 3.39 -5.96 40.88
CA VAL A 420 4.29 -4.96 40.29
C VAL A 420 4.81 -5.35 38.90
N ALA A 421 5.09 -6.64 38.65
CA ALA A 421 5.66 -7.07 37.39
C ALA A 421 4.67 -6.99 36.23
N GLU A 422 3.40 -7.30 36.48
CA GLU A 422 2.32 -7.20 35.51
C GLU A 422 2.01 -5.73 35.20
N ALA A 423 2.00 -4.85 36.22
CA ALA A 423 1.82 -3.41 36.02
C ALA A 423 2.98 -2.76 35.23
N ASP A 424 4.24 -3.09 35.56
CA ASP A 424 5.45 -2.58 34.88
C ASP A 424 5.61 -3.10 33.44
N ALA A 425 4.91 -4.18 33.07
CA ALA A 425 4.89 -4.68 31.71
C ALA A 425 3.86 -3.94 30.81
N LEU A 426 2.92 -3.24 31.43
CA LEU A 426 1.79 -2.59 30.77
C LEU A 426 1.93 -1.06 30.71
N ILE A 427 2.62 -0.45 31.69
CA ILE A 427 2.96 0.98 31.79
C ILE A 427 4.43 1.18 31.45
#